data_AF-A0A7X6Z8R7-F1
#
_entry.id   AF-A0A7X6Z8R7-F1
#
_cell.length_a   1.000
_cell.length_b   1.000
_cell.length_c   1.000
_cell.angle_alpha   90.00
_cell.angle_beta   90.00
_cell.angle_gamma   90.00
#
_symmetry.space_group_name_H-M   'P 1'
#
loop_
_entity.id
_entity.type
_entity.pdbx_description
1 polymer ?
#
loop_
_entity_poly.entity_id
_entity_poly.type
_entity_poly.pdbx_seq_one_letter_code
_entity_poly.pdbx_strand_id
1 'polypeptide(L)'
;MFQVKIDTIRERTTNGPTYMKGRQYYRDGQIKHLSFDQDKGLILAQVEGTRTYDVRILLDSSGELHDATCTCSAFAAYWGLCRHIAAVLLYCVDAYGHEKTHIQPASKPDALLARLTGKSGKPPRDNEKSRQQAIRRSRTKARDFMTRLDHVVSLVDTEGKTAVKLQVLLHGIRNSSTLPWLSFAVGVDSFHAISNVEQFAEAVSRDLPLELDKDFTLDPLLHCFQSRDLPLIRMVQDAFENDYKAVFGTSHASSRDRYFTLNASRFADFLQFSGQLSDCAWQVSETEKMPIQVRRDNLPVRLHLSYASGTDRHTPPYQLEMVCRQSIQQLTASRNIYLVDDTFYLPGHDSIRLLEPVLATFNTTGSHVLSLTEREASWLVSIMSGPIMS
;
A
#
# COMPACT_ATOMS: atom_id res chain seq x y z
N MET A 1 37.62 -2.87 -7.23
CA MET A 1 37.40 -2.54 -8.66
C MET A 1 36.02 -1.87 -8.78
N PHE A 2 35.78 -0.92 -9.68
CA PHE A 2 34.45 -0.30 -9.83
C PHE A 2 33.68 -1.00 -10.97
N GLN A 3 32.50 -1.57 -10.69
CA GLN A 3 31.74 -2.39 -11.64
C GLN A 3 30.29 -1.91 -11.87
N VAL A 4 29.91 -0.75 -11.36
CA VAL A 4 28.55 -0.21 -11.56
C VAL A 4 28.31 0.12 -13.04
N LYS A 5 27.23 -0.43 -13.63
CA LYS A 5 26.85 -0.20 -15.04
C LYS A 5 25.91 1.00 -15.21
N ILE A 6 25.93 1.60 -16.40
CA ILE A 6 25.08 2.75 -16.74
C ILE A 6 23.59 2.40 -16.63
N ASP A 7 23.19 1.22 -17.10
CA ASP A 7 21.80 0.75 -17.02
C ASP A 7 21.33 0.62 -15.57
N THR A 8 22.19 0.11 -14.68
CA THR A 8 21.91 0.05 -13.24
C THR A 8 21.68 1.43 -12.63
N ILE A 9 22.47 2.44 -13.04
CA ILE A 9 22.27 3.82 -12.58
C ILE A 9 20.92 4.35 -13.07
N ARG A 10 20.56 4.10 -14.34
CA ARG A 10 19.29 4.56 -14.93
C ARG A 10 18.09 3.90 -14.25
N GLU A 11 18.13 2.58 -14.06
CA GLU A 11 17.05 1.80 -13.44
C GLU A 11 16.84 2.12 -11.95
N ARG A 12 17.93 2.42 -11.22
CA ARG A 12 17.84 2.75 -9.79
C ARG A 12 17.52 4.21 -9.51
N THR A 13 17.53 5.10 -10.49
CA THR A 13 17.02 6.47 -10.29
C THR A 13 15.49 6.49 -10.20
N THR A 14 14.94 7.45 -9.45
CA THR A 14 13.49 7.57 -9.21
C THR A 14 12.65 7.54 -10.49
N ASN A 15 13.12 8.16 -11.57
CA ASN A 15 12.48 8.17 -12.88
C ASN A 15 13.46 8.65 -13.97
N GLY A 16 13.08 8.47 -15.24
CA GLY A 16 13.86 8.91 -16.41
C GLY A 16 14.30 10.39 -16.36
N PRO A 17 13.42 11.35 -16.01
CA PRO A 17 13.81 12.76 -15.84
C PRO A 17 14.89 12.99 -14.79
N THR A 18 14.90 12.22 -13.69
CA THR A 18 15.92 12.31 -12.63
C THR A 18 17.28 11.86 -13.13
N TYR A 19 17.34 10.76 -13.88
CA TYR A 19 18.55 10.30 -14.55
C TYR A 19 19.08 11.35 -15.53
N MET A 20 18.22 11.92 -16.37
CA MET A 20 18.60 12.94 -17.34
C MET A 20 19.17 14.20 -16.66
N LYS A 21 18.59 14.62 -15.54
CA LYS A 21 19.16 15.70 -14.71
C LYS A 21 20.52 15.31 -14.12
N GLY A 22 20.71 14.07 -13.69
CA GLY A 22 22.00 13.58 -13.20
C GLY A 22 23.09 13.63 -14.28
N ARG A 23 22.75 13.20 -15.51
CA ARG A 23 23.64 13.36 -16.68
C ARG A 23 24.02 14.81 -16.92
N GLN A 24 23.04 15.72 -16.79
CA GLN A 24 23.29 17.15 -16.96
C GLN A 24 24.26 17.69 -15.91
N TYR A 25 24.08 17.34 -14.63
CA TYR A 25 24.99 17.75 -13.55
C TYR A 25 26.41 17.23 -13.76
N TYR A 26 26.55 16.00 -14.24
CA TYR A 26 27.85 15.45 -14.59
C TYR A 26 28.49 16.23 -15.76
N ARG A 27 27.74 16.40 -16.85
CA ARG A 27 28.19 17.17 -18.04
C ARG A 27 28.61 18.59 -17.69
N ASP A 28 27.88 19.24 -16.80
CA ASP A 28 28.12 20.63 -16.42
C ASP A 28 29.26 20.78 -15.38
N GLY A 29 29.94 19.69 -15.00
CA GLY A 29 31.06 19.76 -14.05
C GLY A 29 30.63 20.18 -12.64
N GLN A 30 29.42 19.81 -12.22
CA GLN A 30 28.87 20.18 -10.91
C GLN A 30 29.44 19.33 -9.76
N ILE A 31 30.14 18.23 -10.05
CA ILE A 31 30.89 17.49 -9.02
C ILE A 31 32.20 18.23 -8.78
N LYS A 32 32.33 18.90 -7.62
CA LYS A 32 33.48 19.76 -7.32
C LYS A 32 34.61 19.02 -6.61
N HIS A 33 34.25 18.13 -5.70
CA HIS A 33 35.22 17.33 -4.97
C HIS A 33 34.81 15.87 -4.97
N LEU A 34 35.78 14.96 -5.16
CA LEU A 34 35.54 13.53 -5.14
C LEU A 34 36.74 12.79 -4.56
N SER A 35 36.47 11.76 -3.78
CA SER A 35 37.46 10.80 -3.30
C SER A 35 36.88 9.39 -3.38
N PHE A 36 37.71 8.46 -3.83
CA PHE A 36 37.37 7.06 -3.90
C PHE A 36 38.43 6.24 -3.17
N ASP A 37 38.05 5.66 -2.03
CA ASP A 37 38.84 4.68 -1.30
C ASP A 37 38.49 3.29 -1.87
N GLN A 38 39.35 2.80 -2.77
CA GLN A 38 39.13 1.55 -3.51
C GLN A 38 39.17 0.33 -2.59
N ASP A 39 39.96 0.36 -1.51
CA ASP A 39 40.11 -0.74 -0.57
C ASP A 39 38.82 -0.92 0.26
N LYS A 40 38.15 0.19 0.59
CA LYS A 40 36.90 0.18 1.37
C LYS A 40 35.63 0.21 0.52
N GLY A 41 35.75 0.32 -0.80
CA GLY A 41 34.61 0.54 -1.69
C GLY A 41 33.85 1.84 -1.40
N LEU A 42 34.50 2.86 -0.81
CA LEU A 42 33.83 4.07 -0.33
C LEU A 42 34.12 5.26 -1.26
N ILE A 43 33.07 5.83 -1.82
CA ILE A 43 33.13 7.08 -2.61
C ILE A 43 32.46 8.19 -1.81
N LEU A 44 33.17 9.32 -1.69
CA LEU A 44 32.68 10.56 -1.09
C LEU A 44 32.79 11.68 -2.11
N ALA A 45 31.72 12.42 -2.31
CA ALA A 45 31.69 13.53 -3.26
C ALA A 45 30.89 14.73 -2.77
N GLN A 46 31.23 15.90 -3.30
CA GLN A 46 30.48 17.15 -3.12
C GLN A 46 29.98 17.63 -4.48
N VAL A 47 28.66 17.79 -4.58
CA VAL A 47 27.97 18.20 -5.81
C VAL A 47 27.35 19.58 -5.60
N GLU A 48 27.68 20.52 -6.47
CA GLU A 48 27.13 21.88 -6.47
C GLU A 48 25.75 21.94 -7.15
N GLY A 49 24.89 22.80 -6.63
CA GLY A 49 23.50 22.98 -7.08
C GLY A 49 22.94 24.26 -6.44
N THR A 50 21.71 24.24 -5.94
CA THR A 50 21.19 25.37 -5.13
C THR A 50 21.94 25.53 -3.80
N ARG A 51 22.57 24.44 -3.33
CA ARG A 51 23.57 24.40 -2.26
C ARG A 51 24.52 23.24 -2.56
N THR A 52 25.62 23.11 -1.82
CA THR A 52 26.50 21.94 -1.91
C THR A 52 25.85 20.73 -1.24
N TYR A 53 25.84 19.59 -1.93
CA TYR A 53 25.31 18.34 -1.42
C TYR A 53 26.43 17.31 -1.25
N ASP A 54 26.53 16.75 -0.05
CA ASP A 54 27.39 15.60 0.22
C ASP A 54 26.71 14.31 -0.29
N VAL A 55 27.46 13.54 -1.08
CA VAL A 55 27.11 12.22 -1.60
C VAL A 55 28.07 11.18 -1.03
N ARG A 56 27.53 10.08 -0.53
CA ARG A 56 28.29 8.92 -0.06
C ARG A 56 27.78 7.68 -0.75
N ILE A 57 28.66 6.94 -1.39
CA ILE A 57 28.36 5.68 -2.09
C ILE A 57 29.25 4.58 -1.50
N LEU A 58 28.63 3.44 -1.24
CA LEU A 58 29.27 2.21 -0.79
C LEU A 58 29.16 1.17 -1.91
N LEU A 59 30.30 0.61 -2.26
CA LEU A 59 30.42 -0.52 -3.16
C LEU A 59 30.66 -1.78 -2.34
N ASP A 60 30.17 -2.91 -2.83
CA ASP A 60 30.47 -4.19 -2.22
C ASP A 60 31.88 -4.69 -2.61
N SER A 61 32.23 -5.90 -2.15
CA SER A 61 33.51 -6.55 -2.47
C SER A 61 33.69 -6.86 -3.96
N SER A 62 32.59 -6.95 -4.73
CA SER A 62 32.62 -7.17 -6.18
C SER A 62 32.80 -5.86 -6.97
N GLY A 63 32.55 -4.71 -6.33
CA GLY A 63 32.61 -3.40 -6.95
C GLY A 63 31.27 -2.88 -7.45
N GLU A 64 30.19 -3.57 -7.13
CA GLU A 64 28.82 -3.17 -7.47
C GLU A 64 28.23 -2.22 -6.44
N LEU A 65 27.15 -1.54 -6.83
CA LEU A 65 26.50 -0.55 -5.98
C LEU A 65 25.73 -1.23 -4.85
N HIS A 66 26.29 -1.19 -3.64
CA HIS A 66 25.65 -1.68 -2.43
C HIS A 66 24.66 -0.66 -1.85
N ASP A 67 25.12 0.57 -1.57
CA ASP A 67 24.29 1.61 -0.97
C ASP A 67 24.74 3.01 -1.41
N ALA A 68 23.81 3.98 -1.39
CA ALA A 68 24.11 5.36 -1.69
C ALA A 68 23.21 6.33 -0.92
N THR A 69 23.80 7.38 -0.38
CA THR A 69 23.10 8.42 0.36
C THR A 69 23.46 9.80 -0.16
N CYS A 70 22.48 10.72 -0.10
CA CYS A 70 22.67 12.11 -0.47
C CYS A 70 21.93 13.04 0.50
N THR A 71 22.52 14.19 0.79
CA THR A 71 21.95 15.24 1.66
C THR A 71 20.91 16.13 0.97
N CYS A 72 20.43 15.75 -0.21
CA CYS A 72 19.40 16.51 -0.93
C CYS A 72 17.98 16.09 -0.53
N SER A 73 17.05 17.05 -0.54
CA SER A 73 15.64 16.81 -0.20
C SER A 73 14.99 15.73 -1.08
N ALA A 74 15.32 15.68 -2.37
CA ALA A 74 14.80 14.67 -3.29
C ALA A 74 15.17 13.23 -2.90
N PHE A 75 16.32 13.02 -2.25
CA PHE A 75 16.70 11.67 -1.77
C PHE A 75 15.91 11.28 -0.51
N ALA A 76 15.54 12.26 0.32
CA ALA A 76 14.69 12.01 1.49
C ALA A 76 13.21 11.81 1.11
N ALA A 77 12.75 12.47 0.04
CA ALA A 77 11.34 12.48 -0.37
C ALA A 77 10.95 11.37 -1.35
N TYR A 78 11.90 10.74 -2.06
CA TYR A 78 11.60 9.76 -3.11
C TYR A 78 12.49 8.52 -3.02
N TRP A 79 11.93 7.35 -3.36
CA TRP A 79 12.72 6.13 -3.53
C TRP A 79 13.67 6.30 -4.72
N GLY A 80 14.91 5.85 -4.54
CA GLY A 80 15.87 5.70 -5.62
C GLY A 80 16.98 6.74 -5.61
N LEU A 81 17.88 6.63 -6.58
CA LEU A 81 19.02 7.50 -6.70
C LEU A 81 18.57 8.87 -7.17
N CYS A 82 18.86 9.89 -6.36
CA CYS A 82 18.65 11.27 -6.78
C CYS A 82 19.62 11.66 -7.89
N ARG A 83 19.36 12.79 -8.55
CA ARG A 83 20.22 13.34 -9.61
C ARG A 83 21.69 13.52 -9.22
N HIS A 84 21.99 13.84 -7.95
CA HIS A 84 23.35 14.05 -7.48
C HIS A 84 24.11 12.73 -7.37
N ILE A 85 23.48 11.67 -6.85
CA ILE A 85 24.07 10.33 -6.78
C ILE A 85 24.30 9.81 -8.20
N ALA A 86 23.32 9.97 -9.09
CA ALA A 86 23.45 9.59 -10.50
C ALA A 86 24.64 10.31 -11.17
N ALA A 87 24.80 11.63 -10.94
CA ALA A 87 25.93 12.39 -11.48
C ALA A 87 27.29 11.86 -11.01
N VAL A 88 27.42 11.55 -9.70
CA VAL A 88 28.65 11.01 -9.13
C VAL A 88 28.95 9.61 -9.66
N LEU A 89 27.95 8.73 -9.76
CA LEU A 89 28.13 7.39 -10.31
C LEU A 89 28.53 7.42 -11.78
N LEU A 90 27.92 8.29 -12.60
CA LEU A 90 28.30 8.46 -14.01
C LEU A 90 29.74 8.96 -14.15
N TYR A 91 30.16 9.91 -13.30
CA TYR A 91 31.57 10.31 -13.23
C TYR A 91 32.48 9.12 -12.90
N CYS A 92 32.10 8.31 -11.90
CA CYS A 92 32.89 7.15 -11.49
C CYS A 92 32.95 6.05 -12.56
N VAL A 93 31.90 5.86 -13.36
CA VAL A 93 31.94 4.99 -14.55
C VAL A 93 33.04 5.45 -15.50
N ASP A 94 33.06 6.73 -15.86
CA ASP A 94 34.08 7.25 -16.76
C ASP A 94 35.49 7.27 -16.14
N ALA A 95 35.61 7.55 -14.84
CA ALA A 95 36.91 7.65 -14.17
C ALA A 95 37.50 6.28 -13.80
N TYR A 96 36.68 5.31 -13.42
CA TYR A 96 37.12 4.06 -12.78
C TYR A 96 36.50 2.79 -13.38
N GLY A 97 35.42 2.90 -14.16
CA GLY A 97 34.76 1.77 -14.81
C GLY A 97 35.43 1.34 -16.13
N HIS A 98 35.08 0.12 -16.56
CA HIS A 98 35.51 -0.45 -17.84
C HIS A 98 34.77 0.14 -19.04
N GLU A 99 33.46 0.32 -18.90
CA GLU A 99 32.62 0.99 -19.90
C GLU A 99 32.66 2.51 -19.68
N LYS A 100 32.49 3.27 -20.76
CA LYS A 100 32.48 4.74 -20.72
C LYS A 100 31.10 5.28 -21.07
N THR A 101 30.70 6.37 -20.42
CA THR A 101 29.42 7.04 -20.67
C THR A 101 29.46 7.93 -21.91
N HIS A 102 30.65 8.23 -22.44
CA HIS A 102 30.91 9.17 -23.52
C HIS A 102 30.45 10.62 -23.24
N ILE A 103 30.21 10.96 -21.97
CA ILE A 103 29.91 12.33 -21.56
C ILE A 103 31.23 13.05 -21.26
N GLN A 104 31.46 14.21 -21.87
CA GLN A 104 32.59 15.07 -21.52
C GLN A 104 32.15 16.10 -20.47
N PRO A 105 32.66 16.04 -19.22
CA PRO A 105 32.33 17.03 -18.20
C PRO A 105 33.09 18.34 -18.44
N ALA A 106 32.43 19.47 -18.14
CA ALA A 106 33.01 20.81 -18.24
C ALA A 106 34.24 21.03 -17.34
N SER A 107 34.32 20.31 -16.22
CA SER A 107 35.45 20.33 -15.29
C SER A 107 35.59 19.00 -14.54
N LYS A 108 36.81 18.61 -14.18
CA LYS A 108 37.06 17.46 -13.29
C LYS A 108 36.98 17.88 -11.82
N PRO A 109 36.47 17.03 -10.93
CA PRO A 109 36.49 17.26 -9.49
C PRO A 109 37.93 17.17 -8.94
N ASP A 110 38.23 18.01 -7.97
CA ASP A 110 39.48 17.95 -7.23
C ASP A 110 39.42 16.85 -6.14
N ALA A 111 40.60 16.28 -5.81
CA ALA A 111 40.71 15.22 -4.82
C ALA A 111 40.45 15.72 -3.38
N LEU A 112 39.58 15.04 -2.62
CA LEU A 112 39.18 15.43 -1.25
C LEU A 112 40.30 15.29 -0.17
N LEU A 113 41.50 14.82 -0.54
CA LEU A 113 42.56 14.42 0.40
C LEU A 113 43.48 15.57 0.82
N ALA A 114 43.04 16.34 1.82
CA ALA A 114 43.93 17.06 2.74
C ALA A 114 43.40 17.15 4.19
N ARG A 115 42.26 16.54 4.52
CA ARG A 115 41.61 16.74 5.83
C ARG A 115 41.22 15.49 6.61
N LEU A 116 41.47 14.28 6.08
CA LEU A 116 41.01 13.03 6.70
C LEU A 116 42.12 12.01 7.03
N THR A 117 43.39 12.29 6.68
CA THR A 117 44.51 11.38 6.99
C THR A 117 45.69 12.15 7.58
N GLY A 118 45.76 12.23 8.90
CA GLY A 118 46.90 12.79 9.62
C GLY A 118 46.94 12.29 11.06
N LYS A 119 47.56 11.12 11.28
CA LYS A 119 48.13 10.76 12.59
C LYS A 119 49.60 11.16 12.59
N SER A 120 49.97 12.13 13.42
CA SER A 120 51.25 12.14 14.14
C SER A 120 51.18 13.15 15.28
N GLY A 121 51.64 12.73 16.46
CA GLY A 121 51.67 13.56 17.65
C GLY A 121 52.72 14.68 17.56
N LYS A 122 52.30 15.89 17.96
CA LYS A 122 53.08 16.92 18.66
C LYS A 122 52.09 17.84 19.42
N PRO A 123 52.49 18.45 20.56
CA PRO A 123 51.58 19.14 21.47
C PRO A 123 51.06 20.47 20.88
N PRO A 124 50.02 21.08 21.48
CA PRO A 124 48.94 21.75 20.75
C PRO A 124 49.23 23.23 20.51
N ARG A 125 49.08 23.69 19.27
CA ARG A 125 49.05 25.14 18.97
C ARG A 125 47.97 25.62 17.99
N ASP A 126 47.04 24.76 17.52
CA ASP A 126 45.90 25.18 16.67
C ASP A 126 44.55 24.53 17.05
N ASN A 127 44.34 24.28 18.35
CA ASN A 127 43.17 23.57 18.86
C ASN A 127 41.87 24.39 18.73
N GLU A 128 41.93 25.72 18.83
CA GLU A 128 40.71 26.52 18.91
C GLU A 128 40.00 26.67 17.56
N LYS A 129 40.72 26.90 16.45
CA LYS A 129 40.10 27.01 15.11
C LYS A 129 39.48 25.69 14.62
N SER A 130 40.17 24.57 14.87
CA SER A 130 39.69 23.24 14.52
C SER A 130 38.50 22.81 15.39
N ARG A 131 38.54 23.11 16.69
CA ARG A 131 37.43 22.88 17.62
C ARG A 131 36.23 23.78 17.29
N GLN A 132 36.45 25.05 16.97
CA GLN A 132 35.41 25.97 16.49
C GLN A 132 34.79 25.49 15.17
N GLN A 133 35.58 24.96 14.23
CA GLN A 133 35.05 24.41 12.99
C GLN A 133 34.25 23.12 13.20
N ALA A 134 34.70 22.25 14.10
CA ALA A 134 33.94 21.06 14.50
C ALA A 134 32.62 21.44 15.20
N ILE A 135 32.64 22.44 16.08
CA ILE A 135 31.45 23.00 16.74
C ILE A 135 30.49 23.60 15.70
N ARG A 136 30.98 24.38 14.72
CA ARG A 136 30.14 24.94 13.64
C ARG A 136 29.46 23.84 12.83
N ARG A 137 30.21 22.81 12.41
CA ARG A 137 29.65 21.65 11.68
C ARG A 137 28.61 20.89 12.51
N SER A 138 28.89 20.69 13.80
CA SER A 138 27.95 20.08 14.74
C SER A 138 26.67 20.91 14.87
N ARG A 139 26.78 22.24 14.98
CA ARG A 139 25.61 23.14 15.01
C ARG A 139 24.80 23.10 13.72
N THR A 140 25.43 23.00 12.55
CA THR A 140 24.71 22.84 11.28
C THR A 140 23.96 21.51 11.23
N LYS A 141 24.60 20.40 11.65
CA LYS A 141 23.94 19.09 11.74
C LYS A 141 22.81 19.09 12.76
N ALA A 142 23.01 19.73 13.92
CA ALA A 142 21.99 19.88 14.94
C ALA A 142 20.79 20.68 14.38
N ARG A 143 21.02 21.77 13.64
CA ARG A 143 19.94 22.53 13.00
C ARG A 143 19.17 21.69 11.98
N ASP A 144 19.85 20.93 11.13
CA ASP A 144 19.21 20.03 10.16
C ASP A 144 18.42 18.93 10.86
N PHE A 145 18.99 18.30 11.89
CA PHE A 145 18.29 17.33 12.74
C PHE A 145 17.03 17.94 13.36
N MET A 146 17.15 19.11 14.01
CA MET A 146 16.03 19.78 14.64
C MET A 146 14.95 20.13 13.61
N THR A 147 15.32 20.58 12.41
CA THR A 147 14.35 20.90 11.35
C THR A 147 13.59 19.65 10.89
N ARG A 148 14.28 18.52 10.72
CA ARG A 148 13.64 17.26 10.35
C ARG A 148 12.77 16.70 11.47
N LEU A 149 13.24 16.80 12.71
CA LEU A 149 12.50 16.35 13.87
C LEU A 149 11.23 17.19 14.06
N ASP A 150 11.33 18.51 13.93
CA ASP A 150 10.20 19.44 13.99
C ASP A 150 9.14 19.12 12.94
N HIS A 151 9.58 18.79 11.72
CA HIS A 151 8.67 18.33 10.66
C HIS A 151 7.98 17.01 11.01
N VAL A 152 8.72 16.00 11.49
CA VAL A 152 8.13 14.70 11.91
C VAL A 152 7.18 14.89 13.09
N VAL A 153 7.53 15.74 14.05
CA VAL A 153 6.64 16.10 15.17
C VAL A 153 5.36 16.73 14.63
N SER A 154 5.44 17.65 13.66
CA SER A 154 4.28 18.26 13.01
C SER A 154 3.41 17.25 12.24
N LEU A 155 3.98 16.16 11.73
CA LEU A 155 3.23 15.09 11.07
C LEU A 155 2.48 14.21 12.08
N VAL A 156 3.10 13.88 13.20
CA VAL A 156 2.50 13.04 14.24
C VAL A 156 1.52 13.81 15.12
N ASP A 157 1.77 15.10 15.34
CA ASP A 157 0.87 15.95 16.08
C ASP A 157 -0.44 16.12 15.30
N THR A 158 -1.55 15.90 15.99
CA THR A 158 -2.89 16.06 15.41
C THR A 158 -3.60 17.28 15.99
N GLU A 159 -3.02 17.93 17.02
CA GLU A 159 -3.55 19.16 17.58
C GLU A 159 -3.47 20.29 16.54
N GLY A 160 -4.59 20.97 16.32
CA GLY A 160 -4.69 22.06 15.34
C GLY A 160 -4.86 21.63 13.88
N LYS A 161 -4.80 20.32 13.56
CA LYS A 161 -5.14 19.83 12.22
C LYS A 161 -6.63 19.83 11.97
N THR A 162 -7.01 20.17 10.74
CA THR A 162 -8.41 20.15 10.31
C THR A 162 -8.82 18.73 9.95
N ALA A 163 -9.88 18.23 10.59
CA ALA A 163 -10.39 16.90 10.31
C ALA A 163 -11.09 16.86 8.93
N VAL A 164 -10.64 15.99 8.04
CA VAL A 164 -11.28 15.77 6.74
C VAL A 164 -12.38 14.73 6.85
N LYS A 165 -13.46 14.91 6.08
CA LYS A 165 -14.51 13.91 5.86
C LYS A 165 -14.06 12.96 4.76
N LEU A 166 -14.35 11.68 4.93
CA LEU A 166 -14.05 10.64 3.95
C LEU A 166 -15.34 9.97 3.50
N GLN A 167 -15.68 10.12 2.22
CA GLN A 167 -16.77 9.39 1.58
C GLN A 167 -16.24 8.11 0.96
N VAL A 168 -16.96 7.02 1.20
CA VAL A 168 -16.59 5.67 0.77
C VAL A 168 -17.79 5.02 0.09
N LEU A 169 -17.63 4.64 -1.17
CA LEU A 169 -18.67 3.92 -1.90
C LEU A 169 -18.19 2.53 -2.27
N LEU A 170 -18.95 1.51 -1.87
CA LEU A 170 -18.75 0.12 -2.25
C LEU A 170 -19.48 -0.19 -3.57
N HIS A 171 -18.87 -0.98 -4.45
CA HIS A 171 -19.41 -1.33 -5.77
C HIS A 171 -19.15 -2.80 -6.14
N GLY A 172 -19.81 -3.31 -7.20
CA GLY A 172 -19.41 -4.55 -7.90
C GLY A 172 -20.03 -5.87 -7.41
N ILE A 173 -21.13 -5.83 -6.64
CA ILE A 173 -21.62 -7.01 -5.88
C ILE A 173 -22.67 -7.85 -6.61
N ARG A 174 -23.58 -7.25 -7.40
CA ARG A 174 -24.74 -7.97 -7.96
C ARG A 174 -24.44 -8.88 -9.17
N ASN A 175 -23.31 -8.68 -9.86
CA ASN A 175 -22.92 -9.47 -11.04
C ASN A 175 -21.63 -10.26 -10.73
N SER A 176 -21.80 -11.55 -10.40
CA SER A 176 -20.84 -12.49 -9.79
C SER A 176 -19.61 -12.91 -10.66
N SER A 177 -18.80 -11.97 -11.14
CA SER A 177 -17.48 -12.33 -11.72
C SER A 177 -16.34 -11.36 -11.41
N THR A 178 -16.64 -10.24 -10.75
CA THR A 178 -15.65 -9.22 -10.41
C THR A 178 -15.53 -9.04 -8.91
N LEU A 179 -14.30 -8.83 -8.42
CA LEU A 179 -14.07 -8.46 -7.03
C LEU A 179 -14.75 -7.12 -6.70
N PRO A 180 -15.29 -6.95 -5.49
CA PRO A 180 -15.84 -5.67 -5.06
C PRO A 180 -14.74 -4.62 -4.98
N TRP A 181 -15.10 -3.36 -5.21
CA TRP A 181 -14.16 -2.26 -5.15
C TRP A 181 -14.74 -1.04 -4.44
N LEU A 182 -13.86 -0.23 -3.86
CA LEU A 182 -14.19 1.03 -3.21
C LEU A 182 -13.77 2.23 -4.06
N SER A 183 -14.57 3.29 -4.04
CA SER A 183 -14.15 4.62 -4.50
C SER A 183 -14.20 5.61 -3.36
N PHE A 184 -13.32 6.60 -3.39
CA PHE A 184 -13.17 7.55 -2.30
C PHE A 184 -13.37 9.00 -2.77
N ALA A 185 -13.88 9.83 -1.86
CA ALA A 185 -13.77 11.28 -1.97
C ALA A 185 -13.45 11.86 -0.59
N VAL A 186 -12.66 12.93 -0.53
CA VAL A 186 -12.22 13.54 0.72
C VAL A 186 -12.45 15.04 0.70
N GLY A 187 -12.65 15.65 1.86
CA GLY A 187 -12.58 17.11 1.97
C GLY A 187 -13.14 17.65 3.27
N VAL A 188 -13.10 18.97 3.43
CA VAL A 188 -13.53 19.67 4.65
C VAL A 188 -14.97 20.17 4.48
N ASP A 189 -15.16 21.08 3.52
CA ASP A 189 -16.45 21.70 3.19
C ASP A 189 -17.14 20.97 2.03
N SER A 190 -16.39 20.67 0.98
CA SER A 190 -16.81 19.92 -0.21
C SER A 190 -16.01 18.63 -0.37
N PHE A 191 -16.60 17.62 -1.01
CA PHE A 191 -15.91 16.39 -1.35
C PHE A 191 -15.20 16.49 -2.69
N HIS A 192 -13.92 16.10 -2.69
CA HIS A 192 -13.06 16.01 -3.86
C HIS A 192 -12.79 14.54 -4.15
N ALA A 193 -13.14 14.08 -5.36
CA ALA A 193 -13.03 12.68 -5.72
C ALA A 193 -11.56 12.26 -5.88
N ILE A 194 -11.22 11.08 -5.35
CA ILE A 194 -9.90 10.48 -5.55
C ILE A 194 -9.92 9.75 -6.89
N SER A 195 -9.33 10.38 -7.90
CA SER A 195 -9.26 9.85 -9.27
C SER A 195 -8.16 8.79 -9.45
N ASN A 196 -7.14 8.82 -8.59
CA ASN A 196 -6.06 7.84 -8.55
C ASN A 196 -5.85 7.36 -7.11
N VAL A 197 -6.33 6.15 -6.82
CA VAL A 197 -6.26 5.50 -5.52
C VAL A 197 -4.84 5.04 -5.19
N GLU A 198 -4.01 4.73 -6.18
CA GLU A 198 -2.60 4.39 -5.95
C GLU A 198 -1.84 5.60 -5.40
N GLN A 199 -2.01 6.78 -6.01
CA GLN A 199 -1.44 8.03 -5.50
C GLN A 199 -1.99 8.39 -4.13
N PHE A 200 -3.28 8.14 -3.88
CA PHE A 200 -3.86 8.29 -2.55
C PHE A 200 -3.22 7.36 -1.53
N ALA A 201 -3.05 6.08 -1.87
CA ALA A 201 -2.42 5.09 -1.01
C ALA A 201 -0.95 5.45 -0.73
N GLU A 202 -0.20 5.89 -1.73
CA GLU A 202 1.16 6.39 -1.57
C GLU A 202 1.20 7.61 -0.63
N ALA A 203 0.31 8.58 -0.86
CA ALA A 203 0.28 9.82 -0.10
C ALA A 203 -0.01 9.59 1.39
N VAL A 204 -1.01 8.76 1.70
CA VAL A 204 -1.33 8.43 3.10
C VAL A 204 -0.31 7.49 3.75
N SER A 205 0.42 6.69 2.98
CA SER A 205 1.45 5.80 3.52
C SER A 205 2.79 6.51 3.78
N ARG A 206 3.03 7.62 3.09
CA ARG A 206 4.33 8.32 3.09
C ARG A 206 4.25 9.75 3.62
N ASP A 207 3.11 10.13 4.20
CA ASP A 207 2.82 11.49 4.67
C ASP A 207 3.12 12.55 3.61
N LEU A 208 2.66 12.32 2.38
CA LEU A 208 2.83 13.26 1.27
C LEU A 208 1.56 14.09 1.05
N PRO A 209 1.68 15.38 0.69
CA PRO A 209 0.55 16.14 0.17
C PRO A 209 0.02 15.53 -1.12
N LEU A 210 -1.30 15.45 -1.24
CA LEU A 210 -2.00 14.97 -2.45
C LEU A 210 -2.92 16.06 -2.98
N GLU A 211 -2.57 16.63 -4.13
CA GLU A 211 -3.43 17.56 -4.87
C GLU A 211 -4.56 16.76 -5.54
N LEU A 212 -5.81 17.02 -5.16
CA LEU A 212 -6.98 16.35 -5.75
C LEU A 212 -7.57 17.18 -6.89
N ASP A 213 -7.60 18.50 -6.71
CA ASP A 213 -7.88 19.48 -7.74
C ASP A 213 -7.23 20.84 -7.39
N LYS A 214 -7.59 21.88 -8.15
CA LYS A 214 -7.03 23.23 -7.99
C LYS A 214 -7.39 23.89 -6.66
N ASP A 215 -8.47 23.44 -6.03
CA ASP A 215 -9.07 24.08 -4.87
C ASP A 215 -8.76 23.30 -3.58
N PHE A 216 -8.29 22.05 -3.69
CA PHE A 216 -8.01 21.22 -2.53
C PHE A 216 -6.77 20.31 -2.66
N THR A 217 -5.91 20.42 -1.66
CA THR A 217 -4.77 19.53 -1.42
C THR A 217 -4.91 18.88 -0.04
N LEU A 218 -4.93 17.55 -0.01
CA LEU A 218 -4.83 16.79 1.22
C LEU A 218 -3.39 16.84 1.74
N ASP A 219 -3.08 17.84 2.58
CA ASP A 219 -1.78 17.99 3.22
C ASP A 219 -1.76 17.38 4.64
N PRO A 220 -0.92 16.38 4.94
CA PRO A 220 -0.84 15.75 6.26
C PRO A 220 -0.30 16.67 7.36
N LEU A 221 0.32 17.82 7.02
CA LEU A 221 0.67 18.85 7.99
C LEU A 221 -0.54 19.68 8.43
N LEU A 222 -1.58 19.77 7.60
CA LEU A 222 -2.76 20.61 7.85
C LEU A 222 -4.01 19.78 8.18
N HIS A 223 -4.04 18.53 7.73
CA HIS A 223 -5.23 17.68 7.74
C HIS A 223 -5.00 16.38 8.50
N CYS A 224 -6.07 15.89 9.13
CA CYS A 224 -6.11 14.57 9.74
C CYS A 224 -7.43 13.85 9.42
N PHE A 225 -7.41 12.52 9.40
CA PHE A 225 -8.63 11.73 9.25
C PHE A 225 -9.34 11.60 10.60
N GLN A 226 -10.67 11.49 10.55
CA GLN A 226 -11.44 11.19 11.76
C GLN A 226 -11.08 9.80 12.31
N SER A 227 -11.09 9.65 13.64
CA SER A 227 -10.74 8.37 14.30
C SER A 227 -11.55 7.18 13.79
N ARG A 228 -12.79 7.43 13.38
CA ARG A 228 -13.71 6.42 12.84
C ARG A 228 -13.35 5.91 11.44
N ASP A 229 -12.61 6.71 10.67
CA ASP A 229 -12.17 6.39 9.30
C ASP A 229 -10.78 5.72 9.27
N LEU A 230 -10.02 5.82 10.37
CA LEU A 230 -8.68 5.23 10.49
C LEU A 230 -8.59 3.74 10.17
N PRO A 231 -9.58 2.86 10.49
CA PRO A 231 -9.53 1.45 10.08
C PRO A 231 -9.43 1.28 8.56
N LEU A 232 -10.13 2.11 7.80
CA LEU A 232 -10.06 2.09 6.33
C LEU A 232 -8.72 2.65 5.83
N ILE A 233 -8.23 3.74 6.41
CA ILE A 233 -6.92 4.30 6.03
C ILE A 233 -5.81 3.27 6.25
N ARG A 234 -5.83 2.56 7.38
CA ARG A 234 -4.89 1.46 7.66
C ARG A 234 -5.00 0.32 6.66
N MET A 235 -6.22 -0.03 6.22
CA MET A 235 -6.41 -1.03 5.17
C MET A 235 -5.80 -0.60 3.83
N VAL A 236 -5.91 0.70 3.49
CA VAL A 236 -5.28 1.25 2.27
C VAL A 236 -3.75 1.22 2.37
N GLN A 237 -3.20 1.62 3.53
CA GLN A 237 -1.76 1.57 3.80
C GLN A 237 -1.22 0.13 3.77
N ASP A 238 -1.89 -0.80 4.44
CA ASP A 238 -1.53 -2.22 4.45
C ASP A 238 -1.51 -2.82 3.03
N ALA A 239 -2.51 -2.48 2.21
CA ALA A 239 -2.53 -2.92 0.81
C ALA A 239 -1.39 -2.31 -0.03
N PHE A 240 -0.97 -1.08 0.26
CA PHE A 240 0.17 -0.43 -0.41
C PHE A 240 1.50 -1.07 -0.02
N GLU A 241 1.64 -1.51 1.22
CA GLU A 241 2.86 -2.15 1.71
C GLU A 241 2.96 -3.62 1.30
N ASN A 242 1.86 -4.37 1.43
CA ASN A 242 1.89 -5.84 1.38
C ASN A 242 1.32 -6.42 0.09
N ASP A 243 0.36 -5.74 -0.55
CA ASP A 243 -0.38 -6.25 -1.71
C ASP A 243 -0.22 -5.36 -2.96
N TYR A 244 0.82 -4.51 -3.02
CA TYR A 244 0.90 -3.42 -4.00
C TYR A 244 0.61 -3.87 -5.45
N LYS A 245 1.28 -4.93 -5.92
CA LYS A 245 1.08 -5.43 -7.28
C LYS A 245 -0.32 -5.99 -7.52
N ALA A 246 -0.91 -6.64 -6.52
CA ALA A 246 -2.23 -7.25 -6.64
C ALA A 246 -3.35 -6.19 -6.66
N VAL A 247 -3.17 -5.09 -5.92
CA VAL A 247 -4.18 -4.03 -5.77
C VAL A 247 -4.01 -2.92 -6.79
N PHE A 248 -2.78 -2.49 -7.03
CA PHE A 248 -2.43 -1.34 -7.88
C PHE A 248 -1.69 -1.72 -9.16
N GLY A 249 -0.93 -2.82 -9.14
CA GLY A 249 -0.10 -3.25 -10.28
C GLY A 249 -0.84 -3.95 -11.43
N THR A 250 -2.16 -4.16 -11.34
CA THR A 250 -2.93 -4.91 -12.35
C THR A 250 -3.76 -4.03 -13.29
N SER A 251 -3.22 -2.93 -13.87
CA SER A 251 -3.91 -2.26 -14.98
C SER A 251 -3.00 -1.43 -15.89
N HIS A 252 -2.80 -1.92 -17.12
CA HIS A 252 -2.54 -1.09 -18.31
C HIS A 252 -3.83 -0.42 -18.84
N ALA A 253 -4.94 -0.52 -18.10
CA ALA A 253 -6.21 0.12 -18.42
C ALA A 253 -6.44 1.27 -17.43
N SER A 254 -6.17 2.49 -17.87
CA SER A 254 -6.32 3.77 -17.14
C SER A 254 -7.71 4.04 -16.51
N SER A 255 -8.68 3.14 -16.67
CA SER A 255 -10.04 3.28 -16.15
C SER A 255 -10.23 2.75 -14.72
N ARG A 256 -9.26 2.00 -14.17
CA ARG A 256 -9.36 1.36 -12.84
C ARG A 256 -8.59 2.05 -11.73
N ASP A 257 -7.77 3.05 -12.05
CA ASP A 257 -6.94 3.77 -11.09
C ASP A 257 -7.78 4.44 -9.99
N ARG A 258 -9.06 4.74 -10.25
CA ARG A 258 -10.01 5.34 -9.28
C ARG A 258 -10.59 4.37 -8.25
N TYR A 259 -10.24 3.08 -8.30
CA TYR A 259 -10.89 2.05 -7.49
C TYR A 259 -9.88 1.24 -6.65
N PHE A 260 -10.21 1.07 -5.37
CA PHE A 260 -9.51 0.17 -4.46
C PHE A 260 -10.16 -1.22 -4.52
N THR A 261 -9.48 -2.18 -5.13
CA THR A 261 -10.02 -3.55 -5.28
C THR A 261 -9.90 -4.32 -3.96
N LEU A 262 -11.00 -4.89 -3.47
CA LEU A 262 -11.03 -5.70 -2.25
C LEU A 262 -10.90 -7.19 -2.57
N ASN A 263 -9.89 -7.84 -2.02
CA ASN A 263 -9.85 -9.32 -1.99
C ASN A 263 -10.86 -9.85 -0.95
N ALA A 264 -11.05 -11.16 -0.88
CA ALA A 264 -12.05 -11.77 0.01
C ALA A 264 -11.81 -11.46 1.50
N SER A 265 -10.55 -11.34 1.95
CA SER A 265 -10.23 -11.01 3.34
C SER A 265 -10.54 -9.54 3.63
N ARG A 266 -9.99 -8.63 2.82
CA ARG A 266 -10.21 -7.18 2.98
C ARG A 266 -11.67 -6.82 2.83
N PHE A 267 -12.43 -7.53 1.99
CA PHE A 267 -13.87 -7.32 1.90
C PHE A 267 -14.60 -7.71 3.20
N ALA A 268 -14.27 -8.86 3.78
CA ALA A 268 -14.84 -9.26 5.06
C ALA A 268 -14.48 -8.26 6.17
N ASP A 269 -13.22 -7.85 6.25
CA ASP A 269 -12.75 -6.88 7.23
C ASP A 269 -13.40 -5.51 7.04
N PHE A 270 -13.54 -5.05 5.79
CA PHE A 270 -14.23 -3.79 5.47
C PHE A 270 -15.67 -3.81 5.96
N LEU A 271 -16.42 -4.88 5.68
CA LEU A 271 -17.80 -5.00 6.14
C LEU A 271 -17.91 -4.90 7.67
N GLN A 272 -16.93 -5.43 8.42
CA GLN A 272 -16.94 -5.39 9.88
C GLN A 272 -16.89 -3.99 10.47
N PHE A 273 -16.21 -3.04 9.83
CA PHE A 273 -16.10 -1.66 10.32
C PHE A 273 -16.85 -0.63 9.47
N SER A 274 -17.41 -1.02 8.31
CA SER A 274 -18.09 -0.14 7.37
C SER A 274 -19.17 0.75 8.01
N GLY A 275 -19.95 0.22 8.96
CA GLY A 275 -20.99 0.96 9.68
C GLY A 275 -20.48 2.01 10.66
N GLN A 276 -19.16 2.09 10.90
CA GLN A 276 -18.54 3.08 11.78
C GLN A 276 -17.98 4.28 11.00
N LEU A 277 -17.80 4.14 9.69
CA LEU A 277 -17.21 5.17 8.83
C LEU A 277 -18.08 6.44 8.79
N SER A 278 -17.45 7.59 8.53
CA SER A 278 -18.12 8.89 8.55
C SER A 278 -19.18 9.05 7.46
N ASP A 279 -18.88 8.61 6.24
CA ASP A 279 -19.80 8.60 5.11
C ASP A 279 -19.52 7.33 4.27
N CYS A 280 -20.35 6.30 4.45
CA CYS A 280 -20.20 5.05 3.73
C CYS A 280 -21.54 4.51 3.21
N ALA A 281 -21.55 4.13 1.94
CA ALA A 281 -22.72 3.56 1.28
C ALA A 281 -22.33 2.50 0.25
N TRP A 282 -23.30 1.65 -0.09
CA TRP A 282 -23.23 0.73 -1.21
C TRP A 282 -23.88 1.36 -2.43
N GLN A 283 -23.11 1.49 -3.51
CA GLN A 283 -23.60 1.88 -4.83
C GLN A 283 -24.19 0.65 -5.53
N VAL A 284 -25.51 0.60 -5.65
CA VAL A 284 -26.24 -0.54 -6.23
C VAL A 284 -26.40 -0.40 -7.74
N SER A 285 -26.69 0.81 -8.20
CA SER A 285 -26.77 1.22 -9.60
C SER A 285 -26.16 2.61 -9.76
N GLU A 286 -26.09 3.19 -10.96
CA GLU A 286 -25.52 4.54 -11.14
C GLU A 286 -26.24 5.63 -10.33
N THR A 287 -27.53 5.44 -10.06
CA THR A 287 -28.38 6.43 -9.37
C THR A 287 -28.75 6.03 -7.95
N GLU A 288 -28.56 4.77 -7.58
CA GLU A 288 -29.04 4.22 -6.30
C GLU A 288 -27.90 3.94 -5.33
N LYS A 289 -28.03 4.51 -4.13
CA LYS A 289 -27.16 4.27 -2.98
C LYS A 289 -27.97 3.70 -1.83
N MET A 290 -27.44 2.66 -1.20
CA MET A 290 -28.04 2.00 -0.05
C MET A 290 -27.07 2.00 1.15
N PRO A 291 -27.58 2.01 2.39
CA PRO A 291 -26.72 1.78 3.54
C PRO A 291 -26.17 0.35 3.52
N ILE A 292 -24.94 0.16 4.00
CA ILE A 292 -24.34 -1.17 4.15
C ILE A 292 -24.91 -1.80 5.42
N GLN A 293 -25.68 -2.88 5.26
CA GLN A 293 -26.22 -3.65 6.38
C GLN A 293 -25.43 -4.94 6.55
N VAL A 294 -24.88 -5.18 7.74
CA VAL A 294 -24.03 -6.35 8.02
C VAL A 294 -24.58 -7.13 9.21
N ARG A 295 -24.69 -8.46 9.05
CA ARG A 295 -25.08 -9.40 10.09
C ARG A 295 -24.01 -10.47 10.30
N ARG A 296 -23.61 -10.65 11.55
CA ARG A 296 -22.72 -11.74 11.98
C ARG A 296 -23.58 -12.87 12.55
N ASP A 297 -24.25 -13.59 11.66
CA ASP A 297 -25.22 -14.61 12.03
C ASP A 297 -25.23 -15.72 10.97
N ASN A 298 -25.90 -16.82 11.30
CA ASN A 298 -26.18 -17.90 10.37
C ASN A 298 -27.08 -17.39 9.23
N LEU A 299 -26.92 -17.98 8.04
CA LEU A 299 -27.83 -17.69 6.93
C LEU A 299 -29.26 -18.08 7.32
N PRO A 300 -30.29 -17.37 6.84
CA PRO A 300 -31.70 -17.66 7.16
C PRO A 300 -32.23 -18.86 6.36
N VAL A 301 -31.47 -19.95 6.36
CA VAL A 301 -31.80 -21.22 5.73
C VAL A 301 -32.30 -22.16 6.80
N ARG A 302 -33.44 -22.82 6.55
CA ARG A 302 -33.95 -23.90 7.40
C ARG A 302 -34.17 -25.14 6.59
N LEU A 303 -33.93 -26.29 7.20
CA LEU A 303 -34.32 -27.58 6.64
C LEU A 303 -35.62 -28.02 7.28
N HIS A 304 -36.59 -28.36 6.45
CA HIS A 304 -37.88 -28.89 6.88
C HIS A 304 -37.99 -30.35 6.45
N LEU A 305 -38.11 -31.25 7.42
CA LEU A 305 -38.33 -32.67 7.21
C LEU A 305 -39.81 -33.00 7.42
N SER A 306 -40.49 -33.46 6.38
CA SER A 306 -41.91 -33.83 6.42
C SER A 306 -42.13 -35.29 6.00
N TYR A 307 -43.19 -35.88 6.53
CA TYR A 307 -43.66 -37.20 6.11
C TYR A 307 -44.77 -37.05 5.06
N ALA A 308 -44.58 -37.64 3.88
CA ALA A 308 -45.57 -37.64 2.81
C ALA A 308 -46.46 -38.89 2.93
N SER A 309 -47.65 -38.74 3.51
CA SER A 309 -48.63 -39.83 3.60
C SER A 309 -49.27 -40.12 2.24
N GLY A 310 -49.14 -41.35 1.74
CA GLY A 310 -49.85 -41.82 0.54
C GLY A 310 -49.00 -42.07 -0.71
N THR A 311 -47.69 -42.19 -0.57
CA THR A 311 -46.77 -42.46 -1.69
C THR A 311 -46.73 -43.96 -2.06
N ASP A 312 -46.42 -44.25 -3.32
CA ASP A 312 -46.25 -45.61 -3.85
C ASP A 312 -45.18 -46.38 -3.04
N ARG A 313 -45.26 -47.72 -2.94
CA ARG A 313 -44.33 -48.56 -2.15
C ARG A 313 -42.86 -48.38 -2.55
N HIS A 314 -42.60 -47.81 -3.72
CA HIS A 314 -41.27 -47.57 -4.28
C HIS A 314 -40.70 -46.17 -4.02
N THR A 315 -41.49 -45.25 -3.46
CA THR A 315 -41.07 -43.86 -3.18
C THR A 315 -40.77 -43.66 -1.69
N PRO A 316 -39.59 -43.11 -1.32
CA PRO A 316 -39.24 -42.87 0.07
C PRO A 316 -40.25 -41.92 0.74
N PRO A 317 -40.69 -42.20 1.98
CA PRO A 317 -41.84 -41.52 2.59
C PRO A 317 -41.49 -40.18 3.25
N TYR A 318 -40.21 -39.84 3.39
CA TYR A 318 -39.77 -38.58 3.98
C TYR A 318 -39.28 -37.62 2.91
N GLN A 319 -39.59 -36.33 3.07
CA GLN A 319 -39.16 -35.26 2.20
C GLN A 319 -38.38 -34.23 3.02
N LEU A 320 -37.17 -33.89 2.56
CA LEU A 320 -36.35 -32.84 3.11
C LEU A 320 -36.35 -31.65 2.15
N GLU A 321 -36.83 -30.51 2.62
CA GLU A 321 -36.92 -29.27 1.85
C GLU A 321 -36.01 -28.20 2.48
N MET A 322 -35.30 -27.46 1.64
CA MET A 322 -34.63 -26.23 2.06
C MET A 322 -35.60 -25.06 1.96
N VAL A 323 -36.00 -24.52 3.10
CA VAL A 323 -36.84 -23.33 3.18
C VAL A 323 -35.95 -22.10 3.31
N CYS A 324 -35.93 -21.29 2.25
CA CYS A 324 -35.34 -19.95 2.25
C CYS A 324 -36.27 -19.00 1.48
N ARG A 325 -36.77 -17.95 2.15
CA ARG A 325 -37.68 -16.98 1.52
C ARG A 325 -36.94 -15.83 0.85
N GLN A 326 -35.68 -15.63 1.22
CA GLN A 326 -34.80 -14.59 0.73
C GLN A 326 -33.91 -15.11 -0.39
N SER A 327 -33.47 -14.21 -1.27
CA SER A 327 -32.44 -14.53 -2.25
C SER A 327 -31.09 -14.60 -1.54
N ILE A 328 -30.36 -15.70 -1.71
CA ILE A 328 -29.01 -15.89 -1.16
C ILE A 328 -27.99 -15.93 -2.30
N GLN A 329 -27.03 -15.02 -2.26
CA GLN A 329 -25.92 -14.99 -3.20
C GLN A 329 -24.60 -15.15 -2.43
N GLN A 330 -23.78 -16.12 -2.85
CA GLN A 330 -22.40 -16.24 -2.37
C GLN A 330 -21.53 -15.16 -3.02
N LEU A 331 -20.79 -14.38 -2.22
CA LEU A 331 -19.94 -13.30 -2.73
C LEU A 331 -18.46 -13.66 -2.82
N THR A 332 -18.01 -14.67 -2.05
CA THR A 332 -16.59 -15.06 -1.99
C THR A 332 -16.41 -16.56 -2.18
N ALA A 333 -15.31 -16.98 -2.82
CA ALA A 333 -14.97 -18.40 -2.98
C ALA A 333 -14.78 -19.13 -1.64
N SER A 334 -14.27 -18.41 -0.63
CA SER A 334 -14.13 -18.89 0.76
C SER A 334 -15.47 -19.03 1.49
N ARG A 335 -16.59 -18.63 0.89
CA ARG A 335 -17.94 -18.74 1.48
C ARG A 335 -18.11 -18.02 2.82
N ASN A 336 -17.25 -17.05 3.11
CA ASN A 336 -17.30 -16.27 4.33
C ASN A 336 -18.17 -15.01 4.21
N ILE A 337 -18.69 -14.71 3.02
CA ILE A 337 -19.57 -13.57 2.78
C ILE A 337 -20.71 -13.99 1.85
N TYR A 338 -21.94 -13.73 2.29
CA TYR A 338 -23.15 -13.90 1.49
C TYR A 338 -23.92 -12.58 1.46
N LEU A 339 -24.67 -12.36 0.38
CA LEU A 339 -25.69 -11.33 0.30
C LEU A 339 -27.05 -12.02 0.42
N VAL A 340 -27.84 -11.61 1.41
CA VAL A 340 -29.21 -12.07 1.61
C VAL A 340 -30.13 -10.87 1.37
N ASP A 341 -30.83 -10.89 0.24
CA ASP A 341 -31.50 -9.72 -0.34
C ASP A 341 -30.54 -8.51 -0.42
N ASP A 342 -30.62 -7.57 0.53
CA ASP A 342 -29.77 -6.37 0.59
C ASP A 342 -28.88 -6.33 1.85
N THR A 343 -28.75 -7.44 2.58
CA THR A 343 -27.94 -7.55 3.80
C THR A 343 -26.74 -8.47 3.62
N PHE A 344 -25.55 -8.00 3.98
CA PHE A 344 -24.35 -8.82 4.02
C PHE A 344 -24.32 -9.71 5.26
N TYR A 345 -24.14 -11.00 5.06
CA TYR A 345 -23.97 -12.00 6.11
C TYR A 345 -22.50 -12.46 6.19
N LEU A 346 -21.96 -12.44 7.40
CA LEU A 346 -20.65 -12.94 7.79
C LEU A 346 -20.84 -14.16 8.71
N PRO A 347 -21.20 -15.34 8.17
CA PRO A 347 -21.46 -16.53 8.98
C PRO A 347 -20.18 -17.03 9.66
N GLY A 348 -20.35 -17.64 10.83
CA GLY A 348 -19.26 -18.32 11.53
C GLY A 348 -18.68 -19.48 10.74
N HIS A 349 -17.43 -19.82 11.00
CA HIS A 349 -16.72 -20.88 10.27
C HIS A 349 -17.41 -22.26 10.38
N ASP A 350 -17.95 -22.60 11.54
CA ASP A 350 -18.68 -23.85 11.74
C ASP A 350 -19.99 -23.86 10.96
N SER A 351 -20.71 -22.73 10.93
CA SER A 351 -21.92 -22.54 10.12
C SER A 351 -21.63 -22.71 8.63
N ILE A 352 -20.52 -22.18 8.12
CA ILE A 352 -20.12 -22.33 6.72
C ILE A 352 -19.92 -23.81 6.36
N ARG A 353 -19.27 -24.58 7.23
CA ARG A 353 -19.05 -26.02 7.02
C ARG A 353 -20.36 -26.80 6.96
N LEU A 354 -21.32 -26.44 7.80
CA LEU A 354 -22.64 -27.08 7.87
C LEU A 354 -23.55 -26.66 6.72
N LEU A 355 -23.40 -25.44 6.20
CA LEU A 355 -24.17 -24.93 5.06
C LEU A 355 -23.70 -25.51 3.73
N GLU A 356 -22.47 -26.00 3.62
CA GLU A 356 -21.91 -26.47 2.36
C GLU A 356 -22.71 -27.61 1.71
N PRO A 357 -23.02 -28.71 2.42
CA PRO A 357 -23.79 -29.80 1.82
C PRO A 357 -25.22 -29.36 1.47
N VAL A 358 -25.78 -28.42 2.24
CA VAL A 358 -27.12 -27.88 2.03
C VAL A 358 -27.16 -27.05 0.74
N LEU A 359 -26.30 -26.05 0.62
CA LEU A 359 -26.28 -25.16 -0.53
C LEU A 359 -25.85 -25.89 -1.81
N ALA A 360 -24.87 -26.82 -1.74
CA ALA A 360 -24.46 -27.62 -2.89
C ALA A 360 -25.60 -28.50 -3.44
N THR A 361 -26.50 -28.94 -2.57
CA THR A 361 -27.61 -29.82 -2.97
C THR A 361 -28.82 -29.01 -3.45
N PHE A 362 -29.25 -28.01 -2.69
CA PHE A 362 -30.53 -27.32 -2.90
C PHE A 362 -30.45 -26.04 -3.74
N ASN A 363 -29.25 -25.50 -4.00
CA ASN A 363 -29.07 -24.32 -4.85
C ASN A 363 -28.85 -24.69 -6.34
N THR A 364 -29.16 -25.93 -6.73
CA THR A 364 -29.13 -26.40 -8.11
C THR A 364 -30.51 -26.27 -8.76
N THR A 365 -30.58 -25.89 -10.03
CA THR A 365 -31.85 -25.77 -10.77
C THR A 365 -32.57 -27.12 -10.81
N GLY A 366 -33.73 -27.21 -10.15
CA GLY A 366 -34.66 -28.33 -10.24
C GLY A 366 -34.79 -29.24 -9.01
N SER A 367 -33.95 -29.08 -7.98
CA SER A 367 -33.99 -29.95 -6.78
C SER A 367 -34.14 -29.15 -5.49
N HIS A 368 -35.38 -28.74 -5.18
CA HIS A 368 -35.70 -28.05 -3.92
C HIS A 368 -36.13 -29.02 -2.81
N VAL A 369 -36.33 -30.30 -3.14
CA VAL A 369 -36.81 -31.35 -2.21
C VAL A 369 -36.04 -32.64 -2.46
N LEU A 370 -35.55 -33.26 -1.38
CA LEU A 370 -34.94 -34.60 -1.40
C LEU A 370 -35.89 -35.61 -0.79
N SER A 371 -36.02 -36.78 -1.44
CA SER A 371 -36.76 -37.92 -0.86
C SER A 371 -35.80 -38.80 -0.06
N LEU A 372 -36.19 -39.14 1.16
CA LEU A 372 -35.35 -39.87 2.12
C LEU A 372 -36.07 -41.12 2.63
N THR A 373 -35.30 -42.20 2.80
CA THR A 373 -35.74 -43.40 3.50
C THR A 373 -35.86 -43.13 5.01
N GLU A 374 -36.55 -44.01 5.72
CA GLU A 374 -36.68 -43.93 7.19
C GLU A 374 -35.32 -43.93 7.90
N ARG A 375 -34.35 -44.71 7.41
CA ARG A 375 -33.00 -44.78 7.95
C ARG A 375 -32.25 -43.45 7.77
N GLU A 376 -32.35 -42.82 6.61
CA GLU A 376 -31.70 -41.53 6.32
C GLU A 376 -32.33 -40.38 7.11
N ALA A 377 -33.67 -40.35 7.19
CA ALA A 377 -34.40 -39.38 8.00
C ALA A 377 -34.05 -39.50 9.49
N SER A 378 -34.00 -40.72 10.02
CA SER A 378 -33.60 -40.98 11.42
C SER A 378 -32.16 -40.56 11.69
N TRP A 379 -31.25 -40.79 10.74
CA TRP A 379 -29.86 -40.34 10.85
C TRP A 379 -29.77 -38.80 10.91
N LEU A 380 -30.47 -38.09 10.02
CA LEU A 380 -30.52 -36.61 10.03
C LEU A 380 -31.01 -36.04 11.37
N VAL A 381 -32.08 -36.59 11.93
CA VAL A 381 -32.61 -36.14 13.23
C VAL A 381 -31.60 -36.38 14.35
N SER A 382 -30.85 -37.48 14.30
CA SER A 382 -29.85 -37.80 15.32
C SER A 382 -28.64 -36.85 15.32
N ILE A 383 -28.23 -36.33 14.16
CA ILE A 383 -27.14 -35.35 14.06
C ILE A 383 -27.60 -33.93 14.40
N MET A 384 -28.87 -33.58 14.15
CA MET A 384 -29.44 -32.26 14.50
C MET A 384 -29.66 -32.10 16.01
N SER A 385 -29.77 -33.20 16.75
CA SER A 385 -29.97 -33.22 18.21
C SER A 385 -28.65 -33.32 19.00
N GLY A 386 -27.51 -33.36 18.31
CA GLY A 386 -26.17 -33.48 18.90
C GLY A 386 -25.48 -32.12 19.13
N PRO A 387 -24.34 -32.10 19.86
CA PRO A 387 -23.64 -30.88 20.28
C PRO A 387 -22.97 -30.08 19.15
N ILE A 388 -23.22 -30.40 17.89
CA ILE A 388 -22.55 -29.82 16.71
C ILE A 388 -23.37 -28.65 16.12
N MET A 389 -24.65 -28.50 16.48
CA MET A 389 -25.53 -27.47 15.89
C MET A 389 -26.46 -26.75 16.90
N SER A 390 -26.16 -26.82 18.21
CA SER A 390 -26.88 -26.05 19.25
C SER A 390 -26.39 -24.61 19.35
#